data_AF-A0A8X6HV01-F1
#
_entry.id   AF-A0A8X6HV01-F1
#
_cell.length_a   1.000
_cell.length_b   1.000
_cell.length_c   1.000
_cell.angle_alpha   90.00
_cell.angle_beta   90.00
_cell.angle_gamma   90.00
#
_symmetry.space_group_name_H-M   'P 1'
#
loop_
_entity.id
_entity.type
_entity.pdbx_description
1 polymer ?
#
loop_
_entity_poly.entity_id
_entity_poly.type
_entity_poly.pdbx_seq_one_letter_code
_entity_poly.pdbx_strand_id
1 'polypeptide(L)'
;MNMYIFLKVIASCNEFENKGSGWEFQEVVKNELKIAIYKPLAAASYIPLPPKLKNKKAILNIKNEDQRCFLWCVLAHLHPVEANANRVSIYLKFQNELCTKTLRFPLH
;
A
#
# COMPACT_ATOMS: atom_id res chain seq x y z
N MET A 1 1.82 25.08 -0.22
CA MET A 1 2.64 24.17 -1.06
C MET A 1 3.43 23.26 -0.11
N ASN A 2 3.47 21.94 -0.34
CA ASN A 2 4.10 21.00 0.59
C ASN A 2 5.63 21.18 0.59
N MET A 3 6.23 21.48 1.75
CA MET A 3 7.67 21.73 1.92
C MET A 3 8.55 20.60 1.34
N TYR A 4 8.06 19.37 1.38
CA TYR A 4 8.76 18.20 0.83
C TYR A 4 8.95 18.25 -0.70
N ILE A 5 7.96 18.77 -1.42
CA ILE A 5 8.02 18.87 -2.89
C ILE A 5 9.08 19.89 -3.30
N PHE A 6 9.11 21.03 -2.60
CA PHE A 6 10.10 22.07 -2.86
C PHE A 6 11.53 21.54 -2.65
N LEU A 7 11.77 20.82 -1.55
CA LEU A 7 13.07 20.19 -1.29
C LEU A 7 13.49 19.20 -2.36
N LYS A 8 12.56 18.39 -2.91
CA LYS A 8 12.85 17.47 -4.00
C LYS A 8 13.28 18.17 -5.29
N VAL A 9 12.61 19.27 -5.64
CA VAL A 9 12.94 20.05 -6.84
C VAL A 9 14.35 20.62 -6.71
N ILE A 10 14.68 21.25 -5.58
CA ILE A 10 16.02 21.79 -5.32
C ILE A 10 17.08 20.68 -5.31
N ALA A 11 16.81 19.55 -4.66
CA ALA A 11 17.74 18.42 -4.64
C ALA A 11 18.03 17.88 -6.05
N SER A 12 17.02 17.81 -6.92
CA SER A 12 17.18 17.40 -8.32
C SER A 12 18.05 18.37 -9.11
N CYS A 13 17.92 19.68 -8.89
CA CYS A 13 18.78 20.68 -9.52
C CYS A 13 20.23 20.51 -9.06
N ASN A 14 20.46 20.40 -7.75
CA ASN A 14 21.79 20.23 -7.18
C ASN A 14 22.46 18.93 -7.64
N GLU A 15 21.72 17.82 -7.74
CA GLU A 15 22.25 16.55 -8.25
C GLU A 15 22.70 16.67 -9.70
N PHE A 16 21.98 17.46 -10.52
CA PHE A 16 22.33 17.69 -11.91
C PHE A 16 23.64 18.48 -12.06
N GLU A 17 23.84 19.54 -11.27
CA GLU A 17 25.08 20.33 -11.26
C GLU A 17 26.31 19.52 -10.81
N ASN A 18 26.10 18.59 -9.85
CA ASN A 18 27.17 17.79 -9.27
C ASN A 18 27.69 16.64 -10.16
N LYS A 19 27.18 16.49 -11.40
CA LYS A 19 27.62 15.42 -12.34
C LYS A 19 28.87 15.75 -13.17
N GLY A 20 29.58 16.84 -12.85
CA GLY A 20 31.02 16.96 -13.16
C GLY A 20 31.39 17.54 -14.53
N SER A 21 30.52 18.33 -15.16
CA SER A 21 30.78 18.94 -16.47
C SER A 21 30.98 20.47 -16.44
N GLY A 22 30.96 21.09 -15.25
CA GLY A 22 31.06 22.56 -15.09
C GLY A 22 29.77 23.31 -15.49
N TRP A 23 28.62 22.64 -15.46
CA TRP A 23 27.33 23.25 -15.80
C TRP A 23 26.80 24.02 -14.59
N GLU A 24 26.47 25.29 -14.79
CA GLU A 24 25.81 26.15 -13.80
C GLU A 24 24.32 26.23 -14.14
N PHE A 25 23.46 25.91 -13.17
CA PHE A 25 22.03 26.07 -13.33
C PHE A 25 21.67 27.55 -13.23
N GLN A 26 21.28 28.14 -14.35
CA GLN A 26 20.99 29.57 -14.40
C GLN A 26 19.55 29.88 -13.95
N GLU A 27 18.54 29.31 -14.61
CA GLU A 27 17.14 29.54 -14.27
C GLU A 27 16.18 28.44 -14.75
N VAL A 28 14.99 28.41 -14.15
CA VAL A 28 13.85 27.61 -14.63
C VAL A 28 12.89 28.51 -15.39
N VAL A 29 12.85 28.37 -16.72
CA VAL A 29 11.94 29.15 -17.57
C VAL A 29 10.46 28.80 -17.30
N LYS A 30 10.15 27.52 -17.05
CA LYS A 30 8.81 27.06 -16.70
C LYS A 30 8.87 25.78 -15.89
N ASN A 31 8.12 25.73 -14.79
CA ASN A 31 7.86 24.49 -14.05
C ASN A 31 6.36 24.28 -13.95
N GLU A 32 5.88 23.09 -14.35
CA GLU A 32 4.48 22.71 -14.20
C GLU A 32 4.39 21.50 -13.27
N LEU A 33 3.85 21.73 -12.07
CA LEU A 33 3.65 20.69 -11.08
C LEU A 33 2.18 20.25 -11.07
N LYS A 34 1.92 19.04 -11.56
CA LYS A 34 0.60 18.42 -11.51
C LYS A 34 0.48 17.56 -10.26
N ILE A 35 -0.29 18.03 -9.28
CA ILE A 35 -0.55 17.30 -8.02
C ILE A 35 -1.94 16.69 -8.10
N ALA A 36 -2.02 15.38 -7.86
CA ALA A 36 -3.28 14.70 -7.60
C ALA A 36 -3.39 14.35 -6.12
N ILE A 37 -4.58 14.53 -5.53
CA ILE A 37 -4.85 14.04 -4.18
C ILE A 37 -4.94 12.51 -4.26
N TYR A 38 -3.90 11.83 -3.79
CA TYR A 38 -3.92 10.38 -3.63
C TYR A 38 -4.58 10.03 -2.29
N LYS A 39 -5.74 9.39 -2.34
CA LYS A 39 -6.34 8.73 -1.17
C LYS A 39 -6.20 7.23 -1.39
N PRO A 40 -5.18 6.57 -0.81
CA PRO A 40 -5.05 5.12 -0.92
C PRO A 40 -6.31 4.45 -0.37
N LEU A 41 -6.66 3.31 -0.94
CA LEU A 41 -7.69 2.45 -0.36
C LEU A 41 -7.22 2.04 1.04
N ALA A 42 -8.01 2.36 2.06
CA ALA A 42 -7.74 1.93 3.43
C ALA A 42 -8.12 0.44 3.58
N ALA A 43 -7.24 -0.45 3.09
CA ALA A 43 -7.34 -1.88 3.34
C ALA A 43 -6.88 -2.17 4.76
N ALA A 44 -7.83 -2.15 5.69
CA ALA A 44 -7.60 -2.13 7.12
C ALA A 44 -8.08 -3.44 7.76
N SER A 45 -9.37 -3.48 8.02
CA SER A 45 -10.10 -4.56 8.66
C SER A 45 -11.23 -5.04 7.76
N TYR A 46 -12.06 -5.94 8.27
CA TYR A 46 -13.21 -6.47 7.54
C TYR A 46 -14.13 -5.37 7.01
N ILE A 47 -14.33 -5.35 5.69
CA ILE A 47 -15.36 -4.54 5.03
C ILE A 47 -16.41 -5.50 4.46
N PRO A 48 -17.70 -5.34 4.79
CA PRO A 48 -18.74 -6.19 4.25
C PRO A 48 -18.84 -6.03 2.72
N LEU A 49 -18.93 -7.16 2.01
CA LEU A 49 -19.14 -7.13 0.57
C LEU A 49 -20.52 -6.53 0.25
N PRO A 50 -20.63 -5.75 -0.84
CA PRO A 50 -21.93 -5.39 -1.42
C PRO A 50 -22.80 -6.65 -1.64
N PRO A 51 -24.12 -6.60 -1.41
CA PRO A 51 -24.99 -7.77 -1.48
C PRO A 51 -24.87 -8.58 -2.78
N LYS A 52 -24.73 -7.89 -3.92
CA LYS A 52 -24.53 -8.51 -5.23
C LYS A 52 -23.29 -9.41 -5.27
N LEU A 53 -22.18 -9.01 -4.65
CA LEU A 53 -20.94 -9.77 -4.61
C LEU A 53 -20.99 -10.88 -3.55
N LYS A 54 -21.54 -10.58 -2.38
CA LYS A 54 -21.76 -11.56 -1.30
C LYS A 54 -22.57 -12.76 -1.80
N ASN A 55 -23.63 -12.50 -2.57
CA ASN A 55 -24.53 -13.53 -3.07
C ASN A 55 -23.88 -14.45 -4.13
N LYS A 56 -22.82 -13.99 -4.82
CA LYS A 56 -22.06 -14.83 -5.75
C LYS A 56 -21.25 -15.93 -5.07
N LYS A 57 -20.96 -15.79 -3.77
CA LYS A 57 -20.14 -16.73 -2.98
C LYS A 57 -18.75 -17.04 -3.61
N ALA A 58 -18.28 -16.20 -4.52
CA ALA A 58 -17.02 -16.38 -5.24
C ALA A 58 -15.85 -15.60 -4.63
N ILE A 59 -16.11 -14.75 -3.64
CA ILE A 59 -15.09 -13.92 -2.98
C ILE A 59 -14.96 -14.40 -1.54
N LEU A 60 -13.76 -14.85 -1.18
CA LEU A 60 -13.41 -15.10 0.20
C LEU A 60 -13.20 -13.76 0.91
N ASN A 61 -14.11 -13.42 1.83
CA ASN A 61 -14.02 -12.20 2.63
C ASN A 61 -13.73 -12.54 4.10
N ILE A 62 -12.45 -12.52 4.46
CA ILE A 62 -11.96 -12.86 5.80
C ILE A 62 -12.39 -11.79 6.80
N LYS A 63 -13.01 -12.22 7.89
CA LYS A 63 -13.50 -11.36 8.96
C LYS A 63 -12.42 -11.12 10.01
N ASN A 64 -11.57 -10.11 9.78
CA ASN A 64 -10.56 -9.67 10.73
C ASN A 64 -10.96 -8.37 11.45
N GLU A 65 -10.59 -8.26 12.72
CA GLU A 65 -10.80 -7.06 13.55
C GLU A 65 -9.54 -6.19 13.65
N ASP A 66 -8.38 -6.72 13.27
CA ASP A 66 -7.11 -6.02 13.22
C ASP A 66 -6.89 -5.28 11.89
N GLN A 67 -5.73 -4.65 11.74
CA GLN A 67 -5.34 -3.91 10.53
C GLN A 67 -4.58 -4.77 9.51
N ARG A 68 -4.70 -6.10 9.59
CA ARG A 68 -3.85 -7.05 8.87
C ARG A 68 -4.59 -7.80 7.76
N CYS A 69 -5.64 -7.22 7.18
CA CYS A 69 -6.46 -7.89 6.15
C CYS A 69 -5.63 -8.46 4.98
N PHE A 70 -4.60 -7.72 4.53
CA PHE A 70 -3.68 -8.20 3.49
C PHE A 70 -2.96 -9.49 3.90
N LEU A 71 -2.41 -9.54 5.12
CA LEU A 71 -1.73 -10.73 5.64
C LEU A 71 -2.68 -11.93 5.64
N TRP A 72 -3.89 -11.75 6.18
CA TRP A 72 -4.88 -12.82 6.24
C TRP A 72 -5.28 -13.33 4.86
N CYS A 73 -5.46 -12.43 3.88
CA CYS A 73 -5.76 -12.82 2.49
C CYS A 73 -4.64 -13.64 1.86
N VAL A 74 -3.37 -13.25 2.07
CA VAL A 74 -2.22 -14.01 1.55
C VAL A 74 -2.15 -15.39 2.21
N LEU A 75 -2.30 -15.46 3.54
CA LEU A 75 -2.29 -16.74 4.26
C LEU A 75 -3.43 -17.66 3.82
N ALA A 76 -4.62 -17.12 3.55
CA ALA A 76 -5.74 -17.91 3.06
C ALA A 76 -5.54 -18.46 1.64
N HIS A 77 -4.78 -17.74 0.80
CA HIS A 77 -4.38 -18.23 -0.51
C HIS A 77 -3.32 -19.34 -0.41
N LEU A 78 -2.34 -19.18 0.47
CA LEU A 78 -1.28 -20.17 0.70
C LEU A 78 -1.79 -21.44 1.39
N HIS A 79 -2.80 -21.29 2.25
CA HIS A 79 -3.38 -22.37 3.04
C HIS A 79 -4.89 -22.48 2.80
N PRO A 80 -5.32 -22.92 1.61
CA PRO A 80 -6.73 -23.04 1.30
C PRO A 80 -7.42 -24.04 2.24
N VAL A 81 -8.62 -23.69 2.68
CA VAL A 81 -9.46 -24.53 3.55
C VAL A 81 -10.89 -24.52 3.03
N GLU A 82 -11.59 -25.64 3.17
CA GLU A 82 -12.95 -25.78 2.66
C GLU A 82 -14.00 -25.15 3.59
N ALA A 83 -13.85 -25.37 4.90
CA ALA A 83 -14.81 -24.94 5.90
C ALA A 83 -14.33 -23.70 6.66
N ASN A 84 -15.22 -22.72 6.83
CA ASN A 84 -14.98 -21.51 7.63
C ASN A 84 -13.73 -20.71 7.20
N ALA A 85 -13.35 -20.78 5.91
CA ALA A 85 -12.21 -20.04 5.34
C ALA A 85 -12.25 -18.52 5.61
N ASN A 86 -13.41 -17.97 5.96
CA ASN A 86 -13.56 -16.56 6.27
C ASN A 86 -13.13 -16.18 7.71
N ARG A 87 -12.62 -17.11 8.53
CA ARG A 87 -12.24 -16.86 9.93
C ARG A 87 -10.73 -16.75 10.10
N VAL A 88 -10.27 -15.68 10.74
CA VAL A 88 -8.85 -15.47 11.08
C VAL A 88 -8.26 -16.61 11.90
N SER A 89 -9.04 -17.18 12.83
CA SER A 89 -8.58 -18.24 13.74
C SER A 89 -8.01 -19.47 13.02
N ILE A 90 -8.46 -19.74 11.80
CA ILE A 90 -7.94 -20.86 10.99
C ILE A 90 -6.48 -20.63 10.57
N TYR A 91 -6.10 -19.37 10.36
CA TYR A 91 -4.81 -18.97 9.81
C TYR A 91 -3.80 -18.51 10.87
N LEU A 92 -4.20 -18.36 12.13
CA LEU A 92 -3.33 -17.91 13.22
C LEU A 92 -2.03 -18.72 13.34
N LYS A 93 -2.11 -20.03 13.12
CA LYS A 93 -0.95 -20.93 13.16
C LYS A 93 0.11 -20.60 12.09
N PHE A 94 -0.27 -19.93 11.02
CA PHE A 94 0.59 -19.55 9.90
C PHE A 94 1.06 -18.08 9.97
N GLN A 95 0.64 -17.32 10.98
CA GLN A 95 0.85 -15.86 11.03
C GLN A 95 2.33 -15.43 10.94
N ASN A 96 3.26 -16.32 11.31
CA ASN A 96 4.69 -16.06 11.34
C ASN A 96 5.45 -16.61 10.12
N GLU A 97 4.77 -17.25 9.16
CA GLU A 97 5.43 -17.79 7.96
C GLU A 97 5.92 -16.68 7.01
N LEU A 98 5.27 -15.52 7.02
CA LEU A 98 5.60 -14.39 6.19
C LEU A 98 6.44 -13.37 6.97
N CYS A 99 7.57 -12.94 6.39
CA CYS A 99 8.39 -11.89 6.98
C CYS A 99 7.72 -10.52 6.78
N THR A 100 6.94 -10.07 7.75
CA THR A 100 6.25 -8.76 7.70
C THR A 100 6.96 -7.66 8.50
N LYS A 101 8.22 -7.86 8.90
CA LYS A 101 8.93 -6.96 9.83
C LYS A 101 9.08 -5.53 9.32
N THR A 102 9.23 -5.36 8.01
CA THR A 102 9.40 -4.06 7.35
C THR A 102 8.07 -3.46 6.89
N LEU A 103 6.98 -4.25 6.94
CA LEU A 103 5.66 -3.81 6.50
C LEU A 103 4.97 -3.05 7.61
N ARG A 104 4.35 -1.91 7.26
CA ARG A 104 3.45 -1.18 8.15
C ARG A 104 2.02 -1.54 7.77
N PHE A 105 1.26 -1.95 8.78
CA PHE A 105 -0.16 -2.24 8.62
C PHE A 105 -0.99 -1.08 9.18
N PRO A 106 -2.12 -0.74 8.54
CA PRO A 106 -2.59 -1.32 7.27
C PRO A 106 -1.71 -0.93 6.08
N LEU A 107 -1.62 -1.83 5.09
CA LEU A 107 -0.86 -1.58 3.87
C LEU A 107 -1.61 -0.57 3.00
N HIS A 108 -0.91 0.47 2.53
CA HIS A 108 -1.45 1.63 1.80
C HIS A 108 -0.73 1.86 0.47
#